data_AF-A0A5M3VVF5-F1
#
_entry.id   AF-A0A5M3VVF5-F1
#
_cell.length_a   1.000
_cell.length_b   1.000
_cell.length_c   1.000
_cell.angle_alpha   90.00
_cell.angle_beta   90.00
_cell.angle_gamma   90.00
#
_symmetry.space_group_name_H-M   'P 1'
#
loop_
_entity.id
_entity.type
_entity.pdbx_description
1 polymer ?
#
loop_
_entity_poly.entity_id
_entity_poly.type
_entity_poly.pdbx_seq_one_letter_code
_entity_poly.pdbx_strand_id
1 'polypeptide(L)'
;MGNRSWLAAISGVAIGAVAARAAYSVFRRRPPVGEEKTWTRTNHRGEPITLLEGPAYVAAAGLAAALTPGLPPRARAAAVLAGVGSGVLGGYDDIYGSTASKGFKGHLTALARGEVTSGAVKIAGIGAVGLTSAALAGGSRADVLVNGAIIAGGANLANLFDLRPGRAIKVGLLTGAPLLAASLYGSRPAAAALAAVPLGAALALLPEDLAERAMLGDAGANAMGALLGLAASARLGRPARLGVLGVVVGLTAASEKVSFTKVIAGNPVLNRIDLLGRRPVPR
;
A
#
# COMPACT_ATOMS: atom_id res chain seq x y z
N MET A 1 5.16 11.49 28.55
CA MET A 1 5.34 11.61 27.07
C MET A 1 4.79 10.42 26.28
N GLY A 2 4.79 9.18 26.81
CA GLY A 2 4.24 8.00 26.12
C GLY A 2 2.76 8.07 25.73
N ASN A 3 1.91 8.73 26.54
CA ASN A 3 0.46 8.77 26.29
C ASN A 3 0.07 9.36 24.93
N ARG A 4 0.81 10.36 24.41
CA ARG A 4 0.47 10.98 23.12
C ARG A 4 0.69 10.05 21.93
N SER A 5 1.72 9.20 21.98
CA SER A 5 1.99 8.24 20.91
C SER A 5 0.95 7.13 20.88
N TRP A 6 0.55 6.63 22.05
CA TRP A 6 -0.53 5.65 22.16
C TRP A 6 -1.87 6.21 21.71
N LEU A 7 -2.23 7.44 22.14
CA LEU A 7 -3.44 8.11 21.67
C LEU A 7 -3.44 8.29 20.15
N ALA A 8 -2.34 8.74 19.56
CA ALA A 8 -2.21 8.90 18.12
C ALA A 8 -2.34 7.56 17.36
N ALA A 9 -1.72 6.50 17.90
CA ALA A 9 -1.80 5.16 17.31
C ALA A 9 -3.20 4.56 17.40
N ILE A 10 -3.82 4.58 18.58
CA ILE A 10 -5.16 4.04 18.81
C ILE A 10 -6.18 4.78 17.95
N SER A 11 -6.12 6.12 17.93
CA SER A 11 -7.00 6.92 17.08
C SER A 11 -6.79 6.63 15.60
N GLY A 12 -5.54 6.52 15.14
CA GLY A 12 -5.24 6.19 13.74
C GLY A 12 -5.78 4.82 13.32
N VAL A 13 -5.58 3.80 14.16
CA VAL A 13 -6.13 2.45 13.92
C VAL A 13 -7.65 2.48 13.93
N ALA A 14 -8.27 3.10 14.94
CA ALA A 14 -9.71 3.12 15.10
C ALA A 14 -10.42 3.87 13.96
N ILE A 15 -9.93 5.08 13.61
CA ILE A 15 -10.49 5.85 12.50
C ILE A 15 -10.33 5.08 11.19
N GLY A 16 -9.14 4.53 10.92
CA GLY A 16 -8.88 3.74 9.71
C GLY A 16 -9.80 2.52 9.61
N ALA A 17 -9.96 1.77 10.70
CA ALA A 17 -10.80 0.58 10.74
C ALA A 17 -12.28 0.91 10.52
N VAL A 18 -12.82 1.89 11.26
CA VAL A 18 -14.23 2.30 11.14
C VAL A 18 -14.51 2.85 9.74
N ALA A 19 -13.63 3.72 9.23
CA ALA A 19 -13.78 4.28 7.90
C ALA A 19 -13.71 3.21 6.81
N ALA A 20 -12.82 2.21 6.94
CA ALA A 20 -12.71 1.12 5.97
C ALA A 20 -13.97 0.25 5.93
N ARG A 21 -14.51 -0.13 7.09
CA ARG A 21 -15.77 -0.89 7.16
C ARG A 21 -16.95 -0.10 6.59
N ALA A 22 -17.04 1.18 6.94
CA ALA A 22 -18.10 2.05 6.43
C ALA A 22 -17.99 2.24 4.91
N ALA A 23 -16.81 2.59 4.40
CA ALA A 23 -16.57 2.77 2.98
C ALA A 23 -16.82 1.48 2.19
N TYR A 24 -16.32 0.33 2.66
CA TYR A 24 -16.56 -0.96 2.01
C TYR A 24 -18.06 -1.32 1.96
N SER A 25 -18.78 -1.11 3.07
CA SER A 25 -20.23 -1.33 3.12
C SER A 25 -21.00 -0.45 2.12
N VAL A 26 -20.62 0.83 2.03
CA VAL A 26 -21.22 1.77 1.07
C VAL A 26 -20.88 1.37 -0.36
N PHE A 27 -19.61 1.08 -0.66
CA PHE A 27 -19.16 0.78 -2.02
C PHE A 27 -19.65 -0.56 -2.55
N ARG A 28 -19.93 -1.55 -1.68
CA ARG A 28 -20.65 -2.78 -2.06
C ARG A 28 -22.07 -2.51 -2.56
N ARG A 29 -22.72 -1.45 -2.09
CA ARG A 29 -24.07 -1.05 -2.52
C ARG A 29 -24.05 -0.05 -3.67
N ARG A 30 -23.05 0.83 -3.68
CA ARG A 30 -22.88 1.93 -4.63
C ARG A 30 -21.39 2.05 -4.98
N PRO A 31 -20.91 1.30 -5.98
CA PRO A 31 -19.53 1.39 -6.42
C PRO A 31 -19.14 2.84 -6.71
N PRO A 32 -17.90 3.25 -6.40
CA PRO A 32 -17.48 4.64 -6.55
C PRO A 32 -17.44 5.09 -8.02
N VAL A 33 -17.22 4.15 -8.94
CA VAL A 33 -17.27 4.34 -10.40
C VAL A 33 -17.87 3.09 -11.03
N GLY A 34 -18.73 3.26 -12.03
CA GLY A 34 -19.31 2.14 -12.79
C GLY A 34 -20.21 1.23 -11.96
N GLU A 35 -20.30 -0.03 -12.37
CA GLU A 35 -21.16 -1.05 -11.77
C GLU A 35 -20.33 -2.11 -11.03
N GLU A 36 -20.98 -3.06 -10.35
CA GLU A 36 -20.29 -4.15 -9.64
C GLU A 36 -19.35 -4.95 -10.56
N LYS A 37 -19.74 -5.14 -11.83
CA LYS A 37 -18.93 -5.84 -12.84
C LYS A 37 -17.59 -5.14 -13.11
N THR A 38 -17.54 -3.81 -13.04
CA THR A 38 -16.30 -3.02 -13.22
C THR A 38 -15.23 -3.45 -12.22
N TRP A 39 -15.65 -3.76 -11.00
CA TRP A 39 -14.79 -4.14 -9.88
C TRP A 39 -14.66 -5.65 -9.68
N THR A 40 -15.22 -6.47 -10.57
CA THR A 40 -15.15 -7.93 -10.45
C THR A 40 -13.92 -8.47 -11.18
N ARG A 41 -13.14 -9.31 -10.52
CA ARG A 41 -11.99 -10.01 -11.12
C ARG A 41 -12.07 -11.50 -10.84
N THR A 42 -11.40 -12.29 -11.66
CA THR A 42 -11.22 -13.72 -11.41
C THR A 42 -9.96 -13.94 -10.59
N ASN A 43 -10.07 -14.60 -9.45
CA ASN A 43 -8.95 -14.89 -8.58
C ASN A 43 -8.09 -16.07 -9.09
N HIS A 44 -7.04 -16.39 -8.33
CA HIS A 44 -6.12 -17.48 -8.63
C HIS A 44 -6.73 -18.90 -8.62
N ARG A 45 -7.98 -19.06 -8.17
CA ARG A 45 -8.76 -20.31 -8.19
C ARG A 45 -9.81 -20.34 -9.31
N GLY A 46 -9.89 -19.30 -10.15
CA GLY A 46 -10.93 -19.20 -11.17
C GLY A 46 -12.27 -18.66 -10.65
N GLU A 47 -12.34 -18.21 -9.39
CA GLU A 47 -13.58 -17.72 -8.77
C GLU A 47 -13.67 -16.18 -8.83
N PRO A 48 -14.88 -15.61 -8.95
CA PRO A 48 -15.05 -14.16 -8.95
C PRO A 48 -14.81 -13.56 -7.56
N ILE A 49 -14.11 -12.42 -7.54
CA ILE A 49 -13.83 -11.60 -6.36
C ILE A 49 -14.04 -10.13 -6.67
N THR A 50 -14.27 -9.30 -5.65
CA THR A 50 -14.41 -7.85 -5.83
C THR A 50 -13.15 -7.07 -5.46
N LEU A 51 -12.82 -6.04 -6.21
CA LEU A 51 -11.73 -5.09 -5.92
C LEU A 51 -12.19 -3.87 -5.10
N LEU A 52 -13.42 -3.87 -4.57
CA LEU A 52 -13.98 -2.73 -3.83
C LEU A 52 -13.28 -2.46 -2.49
N GLU A 53 -12.47 -3.39 -1.99
CA GLU A 53 -11.59 -3.13 -0.84
C GLU A 53 -10.55 -2.06 -1.14
N GLY A 54 -10.07 -1.96 -2.38
CA GLY A 54 -9.10 -0.95 -2.79
C GLY A 54 -9.61 0.48 -2.56
N PRO A 55 -10.69 0.90 -3.23
CA PRO A 55 -11.30 2.21 -3.00
C PRO A 55 -11.71 2.44 -1.54
N ALA A 56 -12.21 1.41 -0.86
CA ALA A 56 -12.57 1.51 0.56
C ALA A 56 -11.33 1.81 1.43
N TYR A 57 -10.22 1.12 1.18
CA TYR A 57 -8.95 1.36 1.83
C TYR A 57 -8.44 2.77 1.57
N VAL A 58 -8.48 3.23 0.31
CA VAL A 58 -8.02 4.57 -0.08
C VAL A 58 -8.82 5.66 0.63
N ALA A 59 -10.15 5.56 0.61
CA ALA A 59 -11.02 6.50 1.31
C ALA A 59 -10.76 6.51 2.82
N ALA A 60 -10.64 5.33 3.42
CA ALA A 60 -10.40 5.16 4.84
C ALA A 60 -9.04 5.70 5.28
N ALA A 61 -7.97 5.38 4.54
CA ALA A 61 -6.63 5.82 4.84
C ALA A 61 -6.47 7.34 4.64
N GLY A 62 -7.12 7.91 3.61
CA GLY A 62 -7.19 9.36 3.42
C GLY A 62 -7.90 10.06 4.58
N LEU A 63 -9.06 9.55 5.00
CA LEU A 63 -9.80 10.10 6.14
C LEU A 63 -9.03 9.95 7.45
N ALA A 64 -8.43 8.79 7.69
CA ALA A 64 -7.62 8.53 8.87
C ALA A 64 -6.38 9.41 8.91
N ALA A 65 -5.67 9.59 7.78
CA ALA A 65 -4.59 10.57 7.68
C ALA A 65 -5.08 11.99 7.99
N ALA A 66 -6.25 12.37 7.47
CA ALA A 66 -6.83 13.69 7.63
C ALA A 66 -7.37 13.97 9.05
N LEU A 67 -7.75 12.96 9.83
CA LEU A 67 -8.39 13.13 11.14
C LEU A 67 -7.55 12.67 12.33
N THR A 68 -6.50 11.86 12.12
CA THR A 68 -5.69 11.35 13.24
C THR A 68 -5.03 12.52 13.99
N PRO A 69 -5.17 12.58 15.33
CA PRO A 69 -4.56 13.62 16.14
C PRO A 69 -3.04 13.45 16.20
N GLY A 70 -2.33 14.56 16.41
CA GLY A 70 -0.87 14.53 16.59
C GLY A 70 -0.04 14.50 15.30
N LEU A 71 -0.68 14.47 14.12
CA LEU A 71 -0.02 14.69 12.84
C LEU A 71 0.18 16.19 12.57
N PRO A 72 1.43 16.68 12.41
CA PRO A 72 1.70 18.03 11.93
C PRO A 72 1.07 18.27 10.54
N PRO A 73 0.66 19.52 10.20
CA PRO A 73 -0.03 19.81 8.94
C PRO A 73 0.69 19.29 7.69
N ARG A 74 2.02 19.43 7.64
CA ARG A 74 2.86 18.94 6.54
C ARG A 74 2.87 17.42 6.43
N ALA A 75 3.01 16.70 7.54
CA ALA A 75 2.96 15.24 7.57
C ALA A 75 1.55 14.72 7.23
N ARG A 76 0.50 15.45 7.64
CA ARG A 76 -0.89 15.17 7.28
C ARG A 76 -1.10 15.28 5.77
N ALA A 77 -0.68 16.39 5.17
CA ALA A 77 -0.76 16.59 3.72
C ALA A 77 0.05 15.53 2.95
N ALA A 78 1.26 15.22 3.41
CA ALA A 78 2.07 14.15 2.83
C ALA A 78 1.37 12.79 2.90
N ALA A 79 0.75 12.44 4.03
CA ALA A 79 0.05 11.17 4.19
C ALA A 79 -1.21 11.08 3.32
N VAL A 80 -2.01 12.15 3.25
CA VAL A 80 -3.18 12.21 2.36
C VAL A 80 -2.74 12.06 0.91
N LEU A 81 -1.71 12.81 0.47
CA LEU A 81 -1.21 12.72 -0.90
C LEU A 81 -0.64 11.33 -1.22
N ALA A 82 0.17 10.75 -0.33
CA ALA A 82 0.74 9.43 -0.53
C ALA A 82 -0.34 8.34 -0.61
N GLY A 83 -1.30 8.34 0.31
CA GLY A 83 -2.37 7.35 0.33
C GLY A 83 -3.36 7.53 -0.81
N VAL A 84 -3.94 8.71 -0.94
CA VAL A 84 -4.99 8.99 -1.94
C VAL A 84 -4.40 9.09 -3.35
N GLY A 85 -3.28 9.78 -3.53
CA GLY A 85 -2.65 9.95 -4.84
C GLY A 85 -2.19 8.62 -5.44
N SER A 86 -1.47 7.81 -4.67
CA SER A 86 -1.06 6.48 -5.14
C SER A 86 -2.24 5.53 -5.30
N GLY A 87 -3.26 5.64 -4.44
CA GLY A 87 -4.47 4.84 -4.53
C GLY A 87 -5.34 5.14 -5.76
N VAL A 88 -5.49 6.42 -6.13
CA VAL A 88 -6.21 6.84 -7.34
C VAL A 88 -5.50 6.34 -8.59
N LEU A 89 -4.17 6.47 -8.64
CA LEU A 89 -3.38 5.95 -9.77
C LEU A 89 -3.44 4.42 -9.87
N GLY A 90 -3.45 3.72 -8.73
CA GLY A 90 -3.68 2.29 -8.67
C GLY A 90 -5.08 1.90 -9.16
N GLY A 91 -6.12 2.58 -8.68
CA GLY A 91 -7.51 2.30 -9.07
C GLY A 91 -7.82 2.62 -10.52
N TYR A 92 -7.14 3.60 -11.12
CA TYR A 92 -7.21 3.82 -12.56
C TYR A 92 -6.74 2.58 -13.33
N ASP A 93 -5.65 1.95 -12.89
CA ASP A 93 -5.14 0.72 -13.52
C ASP A 93 -6.04 -0.50 -13.22
N ASP A 94 -6.64 -0.56 -12.03
CA ASP A 94 -7.66 -1.57 -11.74
C ASP A 94 -8.82 -1.49 -12.74
N ILE A 95 -9.30 -0.29 -13.10
CA ILE A 95 -10.47 -0.12 -13.99
C ILE A 95 -10.09 -0.22 -15.47
N TYR A 96 -9.01 0.43 -15.88
CA TYR A 96 -8.67 0.67 -17.29
C TYR A 96 -7.40 -0.04 -17.77
N GLY A 97 -6.68 -0.73 -16.87
CA GLY A 97 -5.43 -1.41 -17.20
C GLY A 97 -5.63 -2.53 -18.22
N SER A 98 -4.77 -2.57 -19.25
CA SER A 98 -4.74 -3.66 -20.23
C SER A 98 -3.60 -4.62 -19.92
N THR A 99 -3.79 -5.92 -20.18
CA THR A 99 -2.79 -6.97 -19.91
C THR A 99 -1.62 -7.00 -20.92
N ALA A 100 -1.55 -6.03 -21.84
CA ALA A 100 -0.78 -6.13 -23.08
C ALA A 100 0.73 -5.85 -22.94
N SER A 101 1.19 -5.25 -21.84
CA SER A 101 2.61 -5.05 -21.57
C SER A 101 2.91 -5.22 -20.09
N LYS A 102 3.72 -6.23 -19.73
CA LYS A 102 4.11 -6.50 -18.35
C LYS A 102 5.60 -6.25 -18.16
N GLY A 103 5.95 -5.55 -17.09
CA GLY A 103 7.33 -5.41 -16.60
C GLY A 103 8.00 -4.08 -16.94
N PHE A 104 8.93 -3.66 -16.09
CA PHE A 104 9.58 -2.34 -16.14
C PHE A 104 10.41 -2.16 -17.41
N LYS A 105 11.15 -3.19 -17.85
CA LYS A 105 11.80 -3.20 -19.18
C LYS A 105 10.84 -3.01 -20.34
N GLY A 106 9.65 -3.62 -20.29
CA GLY A 106 8.65 -3.48 -21.36
C GLY A 106 8.21 -2.03 -21.53
N HIS A 107 7.93 -1.36 -20.41
CA HIS A 107 7.52 0.05 -20.41
C HIS A 107 8.66 1.00 -20.82
N LEU A 108 9.90 0.74 -20.38
CA LEU A 108 11.04 1.55 -20.79
C LEU A 108 11.37 1.41 -22.28
N THR A 109 11.30 0.19 -22.82
CA THR A 109 11.52 -0.04 -24.26
C THR A 109 10.40 0.56 -25.10
N ALA A 110 9.15 0.56 -24.61
CA ALA A 110 8.04 1.26 -25.26
C ALA A 110 8.27 2.78 -25.23
N LEU A 111 8.65 3.33 -24.09
CA LEU A 111 8.96 4.77 -23.96
C LEU A 111 10.13 5.19 -24.87
N ALA A 112 11.16 4.35 -24.98
CA ALA A 112 12.28 4.58 -25.90
C ALA A 112 11.85 4.58 -27.38
N ARG A 113 10.70 3.97 -27.70
CA ARG A 113 10.05 4.00 -29.02
C ARG A 113 9.01 5.11 -29.15
N GLY A 114 8.92 6.01 -28.17
CA GLY A 114 7.93 7.09 -28.14
C GLY A 114 6.53 6.66 -27.71
N GLU A 115 6.36 5.41 -27.28
CA GLU A 115 5.07 4.86 -26.86
C GLU A 115 4.83 5.10 -25.36
N VAL A 116 3.84 5.93 -25.04
CA VAL A 116 3.41 6.15 -23.66
C VAL A 116 2.47 5.03 -23.24
N THR A 117 2.99 4.08 -22.47
CA THR A 117 2.18 2.99 -21.90
C THR A 117 1.49 3.42 -20.60
N SER A 118 0.35 2.81 -20.28
CA SER A 118 -0.34 3.02 -18.99
C SER A 118 0.57 2.74 -17.80
N GLY A 119 1.44 1.71 -17.91
CA GLY A 119 2.44 1.40 -16.90
C GLY A 119 3.49 2.50 -16.72
N ALA A 120 3.96 3.12 -17.80
CA ALA A 120 4.88 4.26 -17.71
C ALA A 120 4.22 5.48 -17.02
N VAL A 121 2.96 5.77 -17.35
CA VAL A 121 2.18 6.84 -16.70
C VAL A 121 2.00 6.55 -15.21
N LYS A 122 1.69 5.31 -14.84
CA LYS A 122 1.54 4.90 -13.45
C LYS A 122 2.84 5.05 -12.66
N ILE A 123 3.97 4.57 -13.22
CA ILE A 123 5.29 4.70 -12.59
C ILE A 123 5.65 6.18 -12.40
N ALA A 124 5.48 7.01 -13.43
CA ALA A 124 5.76 8.44 -13.35
C ALA A 124 4.85 9.14 -12.33
N GLY A 125 3.55 8.83 -12.34
CA GLY A 125 2.58 9.39 -11.41
C GLY A 125 2.86 9.01 -9.96
N ILE A 126 3.09 7.72 -9.67
CA ILE A 126 3.41 7.24 -8.31
C ILE A 126 4.77 7.81 -7.86
N GLY A 127 5.74 7.92 -8.77
CA GLY A 127 7.02 8.59 -8.51
C GLY A 127 6.85 10.07 -8.13
N ALA A 128 6.03 10.80 -8.87
CA ALA A 128 5.72 12.21 -8.59
C ALA A 128 4.97 12.38 -7.26
N VAL A 129 3.99 11.52 -6.98
CA VAL A 129 3.27 11.47 -5.69
C VAL A 129 4.25 11.21 -4.55
N GLY A 130 5.15 10.24 -4.71
CA GLY A 130 6.15 9.90 -3.70
C GLY A 130 7.11 11.06 -3.41
N LEU A 131 7.69 11.66 -4.45
CA LEU A 131 8.59 12.82 -4.30
C LEU A 131 7.89 14.03 -3.69
N THR A 132 6.67 14.33 -4.12
CA THR A 132 5.90 15.46 -3.58
C THR A 132 5.52 15.22 -2.13
N SER A 133 5.11 14.00 -1.77
CA SER A 133 4.80 13.64 -0.38
C SER A 133 6.04 13.74 0.51
N ALA A 134 7.20 13.31 0.02
CA ALA A 134 8.48 13.48 0.71
C ALA A 134 8.87 14.95 0.87
N ALA A 135 8.69 15.77 -0.17
CA ALA A 135 8.96 17.21 -0.13
C ALA A 135 8.05 17.92 0.88
N LEU A 136 6.77 17.56 0.93
CA LEU A 136 5.82 18.06 1.93
C LEU A 136 6.25 17.69 3.35
N ALA A 137 6.70 16.45 3.57
CA ALA A 137 7.22 16.00 4.86
C ALA A 137 8.51 16.73 5.29
N GLY A 138 9.27 17.25 4.33
CA GLY A 138 10.46 18.08 4.54
C GLY A 138 11.76 17.29 4.70
N GLY A 139 12.87 18.03 4.81
CA GLY A 139 14.23 17.49 4.93
C GLY A 139 15.19 18.09 3.90
N SER A 140 16.43 17.58 3.87
CA SER A 140 17.39 17.95 2.83
C SER A 140 16.92 17.46 1.45
N ARG A 141 17.40 18.08 0.35
CA ARG A 141 17.08 17.62 -1.02
C ARG A 141 17.40 16.14 -1.22
N ALA A 142 18.50 15.67 -0.65
CA ALA A 142 18.89 14.27 -0.69
C ALA A 142 17.91 13.37 0.09
N ASP A 143 17.43 13.81 1.25
CA ASP A 143 16.43 13.05 2.00
C ASP A 143 15.08 13.02 1.28
N VAL A 144 14.69 14.11 0.61
CA VAL A 144 13.46 14.14 -0.20
C VAL A 144 13.54 13.11 -1.34
N LEU A 145 14.67 13.02 -2.03
CA LEU A 145 14.87 12.01 -3.09
C LEU A 145 14.80 10.58 -2.54
N VAL A 146 15.52 10.31 -1.44
CA VAL A 146 15.52 8.98 -0.80
C VAL A 146 14.12 8.61 -0.29
N ASN A 147 13.46 9.53 0.40
CA ASN A 147 12.12 9.32 0.95
C ASN A 147 11.08 9.16 -0.17
N GLY A 148 11.16 9.96 -1.23
CA GLY A 148 10.28 9.84 -2.37
C GLY A 148 10.42 8.50 -3.07
N ALA A 149 11.66 8.01 -3.24
CA ALA A 149 11.93 6.68 -3.77
C ALA A 149 11.41 5.56 -2.85
N ILE A 150 11.51 5.70 -1.52
CA ILE A 150 10.95 4.74 -0.56
C ILE A 150 9.41 4.72 -0.64
N ILE A 151 8.76 5.89 -0.74
CA ILE A 151 7.30 5.99 -0.85
C ILE A 151 6.81 5.36 -2.16
N ALA A 152 7.38 5.77 -3.29
CA ALA A 152 7.00 5.26 -4.61
C ALA A 152 7.32 3.76 -4.76
N GLY A 153 8.51 3.34 -4.31
CA GLY A 153 8.91 1.94 -4.34
C GLY A 153 8.11 1.07 -3.37
N GLY A 154 7.72 1.61 -2.21
CA GLY A 154 6.81 0.94 -1.27
C GLY A 154 5.46 0.64 -1.90
N ALA A 155 4.86 1.61 -2.61
CA ALA A 155 3.63 1.42 -3.39
C ALA A 155 3.78 0.28 -4.40
N ASN A 156 4.82 0.35 -5.24
CA ASN A 156 5.11 -0.67 -6.24
C ASN A 156 5.31 -2.07 -5.64
N LEU A 157 6.06 -2.20 -4.54
CA LEU A 157 6.25 -3.50 -3.89
C LEU A 157 4.96 -4.07 -3.33
N ALA A 158 4.13 -3.27 -2.67
CA ALA A 158 2.85 -3.73 -2.16
C ALA A 158 1.99 -4.28 -3.31
N ASN A 159 1.99 -3.60 -4.47
CA ASN A 159 1.35 -4.07 -5.71
C ASN A 159 1.89 -5.43 -6.16
N LEU A 160 3.22 -5.62 -6.15
CA LEU A 160 3.86 -6.89 -6.51
C LEU A 160 3.50 -8.05 -5.58
N PHE A 161 3.14 -7.76 -4.33
CA PHE A 161 2.64 -8.75 -3.40
C PHE A 161 1.12 -8.97 -3.51
N ASP A 162 0.35 -8.10 -4.15
CA ASP A 162 -1.11 -8.23 -4.26
C ASP A 162 -1.59 -9.18 -5.38
N LEU A 163 -0.88 -10.29 -5.55
CA LEU A 163 -1.23 -11.32 -6.55
C LEU A 163 -2.14 -12.42 -5.98
N ARG A 164 -2.36 -12.42 -4.67
CA ARG A 164 -3.23 -13.38 -3.98
C ARG A 164 -3.93 -12.72 -2.81
N PRO A 165 -5.21 -13.06 -2.56
CA PRO A 165 -5.97 -12.45 -1.48
C PRO A 165 -5.25 -12.51 -0.13
N GLY A 166 -5.18 -11.38 0.57
CA GLY A 166 -4.61 -11.19 1.90
C GLY A 166 -3.09 -11.12 1.93
N ARG A 167 -2.38 -11.32 0.81
CA ARG A 167 -0.90 -11.29 0.82
C ARG A 167 -0.40 -9.87 1.08
N ALA A 168 -0.88 -8.89 0.32
CA ALA A 168 -0.44 -7.51 0.44
C ALA A 168 -0.70 -7.00 1.86
N ILE A 169 -1.89 -7.23 2.42
CA ILE A 169 -2.22 -6.83 3.80
C ILE A 169 -1.25 -7.47 4.80
N LYS A 170 -0.95 -8.77 4.70
CA LYS A 170 0.01 -9.42 5.60
C LYS A 170 1.40 -8.81 5.50
N VAL A 171 1.89 -8.52 4.28
CA VAL A 171 3.18 -7.86 4.09
C VAL A 171 3.15 -6.45 4.71
N GLY A 172 2.05 -5.72 4.52
CA GLY A 172 1.83 -4.42 5.14
C GLY A 172 1.84 -4.49 6.67
N LEU A 173 1.22 -5.51 7.26
CA LEU A 173 1.22 -5.74 8.71
C LEU A 173 2.62 -6.12 9.23
N LEU A 174 3.32 -7.02 8.55
CA LEU A 174 4.67 -7.47 8.92
C LEU A 174 5.71 -6.35 8.85
N THR A 175 5.50 -5.36 7.97
CA THR A 175 6.40 -4.20 7.84
C THR A 175 5.95 -3.03 8.71
N GLY A 176 4.65 -2.76 8.79
CA GLY A 176 4.10 -1.63 9.54
C GLY A 176 4.03 -1.85 11.05
N ALA A 177 3.75 -3.07 11.54
CA ALA A 177 3.65 -3.31 12.98
C ALA A 177 4.98 -3.08 13.72
N PRO A 178 6.15 -3.52 13.22
CA PRO A 178 7.43 -3.14 13.82
C PRO A 178 7.70 -1.63 13.78
N LEU A 179 7.32 -0.94 12.69
CA LEU A 179 7.45 0.52 12.60
C LEU A 179 6.58 1.23 13.64
N LEU A 180 5.35 0.77 13.84
CA LEU A 180 4.45 1.27 14.87
C LEU A 180 5.03 1.03 16.27
N ALA A 181 5.42 -0.20 16.58
CA ALA A 181 6.02 -0.56 17.87
C ALA A 181 7.28 0.28 18.17
N ALA A 182 8.16 0.43 17.18
CA ALA A 182 9.36 1.24 17.31
C ALA A 182 9.01 2.73 17.51
N SER A 183 7.91 3.23 16.94
CA SER A 183 7.45 4.61 17.10
C SER A 183 6.84 4.86 18.48
N LEU A 184 6.10 3.87 19.01
CA LEU A 184 5.55 3.88 20.37
C LEU A 184 6.68 3.87 21.41
N TYR A 185 7.63 2.93 21.29
CA TYR A 185 8.78 2.84 22.19
C TYR A 185 9.63 4.13 22.20
N GLY A 186 9.84 4.72 21.02
CA GLY A 186 10.56 5.98 20.88
C GLY A 186 9.77 7.23 21.26
N SER A 187 8.54 7.12 21.76
CA SER A 187 7.65 8.25 22.08
C SER A 187 7.50 9.27 20.94
N ARG A 188 7.37 8.78 19.69
CA ARG A 188 7.23 9.61 18.48
C ARG A 188 5.78 9.62 17.97
N PRO A 189 4.92 10.56 18.42
CA PRO A 189 3.48 10.50 18.13
C PRO A 189 3.14 10.63 16.65
N ALA A 190 3.82 11.52 15.92
CA ALA A 190 3.59 11.66 14.48
C ALA A 190 3.97 10.39 13.68
N ALA A 191 5.10 9.75 14.03
CA ALA A 191 5.51 8.49 13.39
C ALA A 191 4.57 7.34 13.75
N ALA A 192 4.09 7.29 15.00
CA ALA A 192 3.10 6.31 15.44
C ALA A 192 1.77 6.48 14.68
N ALA A 193 1.28 7.71 14.49
CA ALA A 193 0.11 8.00 13.67
C ALA A 193 0.30 7.53 12.21
N LEU A 194 1.43 7.91 11.57
CA LEU A 194 1.71 7.53 10.19
C LEU A 194 1.76 6.01 9.97
N ALA A 195 2.28 5.27 10.95
CA ALA A 195 2.29 3.80 10.89
C ALA A 195 0.90 3.21 11.21
N ALA A 196 0.14 3.79 12.13
CA ALA A 196 -1.16 3.28 12.57
C ALA A 196 -2.27 3.42 11.52
N VAL A 197 -2.32 4.55 10.81
CA VAL A 197 -3.33 4.88 9.80
C VAL A 197 -3.53 3.76 8.76
N PRO A 198 -2.48 3.32 8.03
CA PRO A 198 -2.63 2.25 7.04
C PRO A 198 -2.99 0.90 7.68
N LEU A 199 -2.49 0.61 8.88
CA LEU A 199 -2.73 -0.68 9.54
C LEU A 199 -4.17 -0.87 10.01
N GLY A 200 -4.82 0.19 10.51
CA GLY A 200 -6.22 0.12 10.92
C GLY A 200 -7.16 -0.24 9.79
N ALA A 201 -7.00 0.43 8.64
CA ALA A 201 -7.77 0.13 7.44
C ALA A 201 -7.48 -1.28 6.91
N ALA A 202 -6.20 -1.69 6.88
CA ALA A 202 -5.80 -3.01 6.39
C ALA A 202 -6.37 -4.15 7.25
N LEU A 203 -6.29 -4.03 8.58
CA LEU A 203 -6.84 -5.02 9.51
C LEU A 203 -8.35 -5.17 9.38
N ALA A 204 -9.07 -4.07 9.15
CA ALA A 204 -10.52 -4.07 9.03
C ALA A 204 -11.03 -4.72 7.73
N LEU A 205 -10.22 -4.77 6.68
CA LEU A 205 -10.56 -5.40 5.39
C LEU A 205 -9.99 -6.82 5.26
N LEU A 206 -9.01 -7.18 6.09
CA LEU A 206 -8.38 -8.50 6.07
C LEU A 206 -9.35 -9.70 6.06
N PRO A 207 -10.51 -9.70 6.76
CA PRO A 207 -11.40 -10.88 6.77
C PRO A 207 -12.02 -11.21 5.40
N GLU A 208 -12.44 -10.21 4.63
CA GLU A 208 -13.01 -10.41 3.28
C GLU A 208 -11.93 -10.79 2.27
N ASP A 209 -10.75 -10.21 2.40
CA ASP A 209 -9.56 -10.56 1.61
C ASP A 209 -9.11 -12.02 1.88
N LEU A 210 -8.95 -12.43 3.14
CA LEU A 210 -8.59 -13.81 3.49
C LEU A 210 -9.66 -14.84 3.10
N ALA A 211 -10.92 -14.44 3.13
CA ALA A 211 -12.03 -15.27 2.66
C ALA A 211 -12.10 -15.35 1.13
N GLU A 212 -11.17 -14.71 0.42
CA GLU A 212 -11.13 -14.64 -1.05
C GLU A 212 -12.47 -14.12 -1.61
N ARG A 213 -13.13 -13.19 -0.90
CA ARG A 213 -14.35 -12.51 -1.35
C ARG A 213 -14.04 -11.16 -1.99
N ALA A 214 -12.94 -10.55 -1.55
CA ALA A 214 -12.42 -9.32 -2.10
C ALA A 214 -10.89 -9.35 -2.16
N MET A 215 -10.29 -8.34 -2.77
CA MET A 215 -8.86 -8.05 -2.74
C MET A 215 -8.66 -6.53 -2.73
N LEU A 216 -7.55 -6.07 -2.14
CA LEU A 216 -7.15 -4.66 -2.16
C LEU A 216 -7.02 -4.12 -3.59
N GLY A 217 -6.53 -4.91 -4.54
CA GLY A 217 -6.21 -4.44 -5.88
C GLY A 217 -5.10 -3.39 -5.87
N ASP A 218 -4.82 -2.86 -7.05
CA ASP A 218 -3.75 -1.89 -7.23
C ASP A 218 -4.05 -0.58 -6.48
N ALA A 219 -5.33 -0.20 -6.35
CA ALA A 219 -5.74 0.95 -5.54
C ALA A 219 -5.30 0.81 -4.07
N GLY A 220 -5.69 -0.28 -3.42
CA GLY A 220 -5.41 -0.49 -2.00
C GLY A 220 -3.93 -0.76 -1.75
N ALA A 221 -3.30 -1.59 -2.59
CA ALA A 221 -1.91 -1.98 -2.44
C ALA A 221 -0.96 -0.77 -2.60
N ASN A 222 -1.13 0.04 -3.65
CA ASN A 222 -0.29 1.21 -3.88
C ASN A 222 -0.45 2.25 -2.75
N ALA A 223 -1.68 2.50 -2.29
CA ALA A 223 -1.93 3.40 -1.17
C ALA A 223 -1.27 2.92 0.13
N MET A 224 -1.41 1.63 0.47
CA MET A 224 -0.80 1.05 1.66
C MET A 224 0.72 1.12 1.61
N GLY A 225 1.32 0.71 0.49
CA GLY A 225 2.76 0.74 0.29
C GLY A 225 3.34 2.16 0.38
N ALA A 226 2.68 3.15 -0.22
CA ALA A 226 3.09 4.55 -0.14
C ALA A 226 3.05 5.08 1.30
N LEU A 227 1.97 4.81 2.03
CA LEU A 227 1.81 5.23 3.42
C LEU A 227 2.84 4.57 4.36
N LEU A 228 3.11 3.28 4.19
CA LEU A 228 4.13 2.58 4.97
C LEU A 228 5.54 3.06 4.62
N GLY A 229 5.80 3.39 3.36
CA GLY A 229 7.04 4.05 2.95
C GLY A 229 7.22 5.42 3.63
N LEU A 230 6.16 6.23 3.68
CA LEU A 230 6.18 7.52 4.39
C LEU A 230 6.40 7.33 5.90
N ALA A 231 5.73 6.35 6.51
CA ALA A 231 5.91 6.01 7.92
C ALA A 231 7.35 5.57 8.22
N ALA A 232 7.95 4.74 7.36
CA ALA A 232 9.35 4.33 7.47
C ALA A 232 10.28 5.55 7.37
N SER A 233 10.07 6.44 6.40
CA SER A 233 10.85 7.67 6.25
C SER A 233 10.78 8.60 7.46
N ALA A 234 9.61 8.70 8.10
CA ALA A 234 9.41 9.50 9.30
C ALA A 234 10.02 8.86 10.56
N ARG A 235 10.10 7.52 10.62
CA ARG A 235 10.59 6.80 11.80
C ARG A 235 12.08 6.49 11.77
N LEU A 236 12.64 6.22 10.60
CA LEU A 236 13.99 5.68 10.45
C LEU A 236 15.03 6.79 10.27
N GLY A 237 16.20 6.58 10.85
CA GLY A 237 17.39 7.39 10.56
C GLY A 237 17.92 7.11 9.14
N ARG A 238 18.76 8.01 8.62
CA ARG A 238 19.24 7.96 7.24
C ARG A 238 19.89 6.61 6.83
N PRO A 239 20.77 5.97 7.63
CA PRO A 239 21.33 4.67 7.25
C PRO A 239 20.26 3.59 7.06
N ALA A 240 19.29 3.52 7.98
CA ALA A 240 18.19 2.58 7.89
C ALA A 240 17.26 2.87 6.70
N ARG A 241 17.03 4.15 6.37
CA ARG A 241 16.31 4.54 5.15
C ARG A 241 17.00 4.07 3.88
N LEU A 242 18.33 4.22 3.79
CA LEU A 242 19.11 3.72 2.66
C LEU A 242 19.07 2.19 2.58
N GLY A 243 19.10 1.49 3.73
CA GLY A 243 18.90 0.05 3.78
C GLY A 243 17.53 -0.38 3.26
N VAL A 244 16.45 0.29 3.70
CA VAL A 244 15.09 0.07 3.18
C VAL A 244 15.02 0.33 1.69
N LEU A 245 15.59 1.44 1.21
CA LEU A 245 15.63 1.74 -0.22
C LEU A 245 16.39 0.65 -1.00
N GLY A 246 17.50 0.15 -0.48
CA GLY A 246 18.25 -0.97 -1.06
C GLY A 246 17.42 -2.24 -1.16
N VAL A 247 16.68 -2.60 -0.10
CA VAL A 247 15.73 -3.72 -0.12
C VAL A 247 14.64 -3.49 -1.17
N VAL A 248 14.11 -2.26 -1.24
CA VAL A 248 13.04 -1.91 -2.17
C VAL A 248 13.48 -2.05 -3.62
N VAL A 249 14.64 -1.49 -3.96
CA VAL A 249 15.25 -1.61 -5.28
C VAL A 249 15.59 -3.06 -5.59
N GLY A 250 16.19 -3.79 -4.65
CA GLY A 250 16.58 -5.18 -4.81
C GLY A 250 15.39 -6.10 -5.09
N LEU A 251 14.31 -5.98 -4.30
CA LEU A 251 13.08 -6.74 -4.52
C LEU A 251 12.41 -6.32 -5.84
N THR A 252 12.34 -5.03 -6.16
CA THR A 252 11.77 -4.57 -7.43
C THR A 252 12.53 -5.17 -8.62
N ALA A 253 13.87 -5.14 -8.59
CA ALA A 253 14.70 -5.76 -9.63
C ALA A 253 14.56 -7.30 -9.68
N ALA A 254 14.45 -7.96 -8.53
CA ALA A 254 14.25 -9.41 -8.46
C ALA A 254 12.90 -9.82 -9.07
N SER A 255 11.86 -8.99 -8.92
CA SER A 255 10.52 -9.27 -9.44
C SER A 255 10.46 -9.40 -10.97
N GLU A 256 11.41 -8.78 -11.70
CA GLU A 256 11.52 -8.93 -13.15
C GLU A 256 11.96 -10.32 -13.59
N LYS A 257 12.70 -11.04 -12.73
CA LYS A 257 13.34 -12.32 -13.06
C LYS A 257 12.67 -13.49 -12.36
N VAL A 258 12.13 -13.26 -11.17
CA VAL A 258 11.64 -14.31 -10.28
C VAL A 258 10.22 -13.98 -9.83
N SER A 259 9.34 -14.98 -9.92
CA SER A 259 7.99 -14.86 -9.38
C SER A 259 8.02 -14.98 -7.86
N PHE A 260 7.68 -13.88 -7.15
CA PHE A 260 7.52 -13.90 -5.70
C PHE A 260 6.52 -14.95 -5.23
N THR A 261 5.45 -15.17 -5.99
CA THR A 261 4.50 -16.26 -5.71
C THR A 261 5.18 -17.63 -5.70
N LYS A 262 6.08 -17.92 -6.65
CA LYS A 262 6.82 -19.20 -6.68
C LYS A 262 7.83 -19.30 -5.53
N VAL A 263 8.54 -18.21 -5.23
CA VAL A 263 9.51 -18.17 -4.11
C VAL A 263 8.81 -18.40 -2.77
N ILE A 264 7.69 -17.71 -2.54
CA ILE A 264 6.88 -17.85 -1.32
C ILE A 264 6.35 -19.28 -1.20
N ALA A 265 5.78 -19.85 -2.27
CA ALA A 265 5.26 -21.21 -2.26
C ALA A 265 6.34 -22.28 -2.03
N GLY A 266 7.56 -22.05 -2.54
CA GLY A 266 8.69 -22.96 -2.38
C GLY A 266 9.40 -22.90 -1.03
N ASN A 267 9.12 -21.89 -0.20
CA ASN A 267 9.72 -21.77 1.13
C ASN A 267 8.69 -22.15 2.22
N PRO A 268 8.93 -23.16 3.06
CA PRO A 268 7.94 -23.65 4.03
C PRO A 268 7.42 -22.58 5.01
N VAL A 269 8.30 -21.67 5.47
CA VAL A 269 7.94 -20.62 6.43
C VAL A 269 7.11 -19.53 5.74
N LEU A 270 7.58 -19.03 4.60
CA LEU A 270 6.86 -18.01 3.84
C LEU A 270 5.51 -18.53 3.34
N ASN A 271 5.45 -19.77 2.88
CA ASN A 271 4.21 -20.41 2.45
C ASN A 271 3.22 -20.54 3.60
N ARG A 272 3.67 -20.94 4.81
CA ARG A 272 2.82 -21.01 5.99
C ARG A 272 2.23 -19.65 6.35
N ILE A 273 3.02 -18.59 6.30
CA ILE A 273 2.55 -17.22 6.53
C ILE A 273 1.55 -16.78 5.44
N ASP A 274 1.86 -17.06 4.17
CA ASP A 274 1.01 -16.70 3.04
C ASP A 274 -0.35 -17.42 3.08
N LEU A 275 -0.38 -18.68 3.51
CA LEU A 275 -1.60 -19.48 3.65
C LEU A 275 -2.36 -19.23 4.96
N LEU A 276 -1.73 -18.67 5.99
CA LEU A 276 -2.36 -18.45 7.30
C LEU A 276 -3.67 -17.68 7.18
N GLY A 277 -4.78 -18.27 7.62
CA GLY A 277 -6.11 -17.66 7.59
C GLY A 277 -6.81 -17.64 6.23
N ARG A 278 -6.16 -18.10 5.14
CA ARG A 278 -6.83 -18.25 3.83
C ARG A 278 -7.75 -19.47 3.81
N ARG A 279 -8.64 -19.49 2.81
CA ARG A 279 -9.42 -20.69 2.47
C ARG A 279 -8.50 -21.90 2.24
N PRO A 280 -8.89 -23.10 2.71
CA PRO A 280 -8.16 -24.34 2.44
C PRO A 280 -7.94 -24.53 0.94
N VAL A 281 -6.81 -25.12 0.57
CA VAL A 281 -6.61 -25.58 -0.82
C VAL A 281 -7.56 -26.77 -1.04
N PRO A 282 -8.42 -26.74 -2.09
CA PRO A 282 -9.21 -27.90 -2.49
C PRO A 282 -8.27 -29.10 -2.64
N ARG A 283 -8.68 -30.22 -2.02
CA ARG A 283 -7.97 -31.49 -2.16
C ARG A 283 -8.22 -32.08 -3.55
#